data_AF-A0A7K0SL94-F1
#
_entry.id   AF-A0A7K0SL94-F1
#
_cell.length_a   1.000
_cell.length_b   1.000
_cell.length_c   1.000
_cell.angle_alpha   90.00
_cell.angle_beta   90.00
_cell.angle_gamma   90.00
#
_symmetry.space_group_name_H-M   'P 1'
#
loop_
_entity.id
_entity.type
_entity.pdbx_description
1 polymer ?
#
loop_
_entity_poly.entity_id
_entity_poly.type
_entity_poly.pdbx_seq_one_letter_code
_entity_poly.pdbx_strand_id
1 'polypeptide(L)' 'MGTDRWESKDGLTINAIYYFADMSALTKLGRFSDHRTAKSQVDRWYKGYRVIVTEVTATYGNMPHIAAGEL' A
#
# COMPACT_ATOMS: atom_id res chain seq x y z
N MET A 1 0.80 8.75 6.85
CA MET A 1 1.10 7.52 6.08
C MET A 1 1.72 7.96 4.77
N GLY A 2 2.94 7.52 4.47
CA GLY A 2 3.54 7.74 3.15
C GLY A 2 2.96 6.79 2.11
N THR A 3 2.94 7.24 0.86
CA THR A 3 2.49 6.46 -0.29
C THR A 3 3.43 6.69 -1.46
N ASP A 4 3.85 5.61 -2.10
CA ASP A 4 4.56 5.66 -3.37
C ASP A 4 3.72 5.04 -4.47
N ARG A 5 3.99 5.46 -5.71
CA ARG A 5 3.39 4.89 -6.91
C ARG A 5 4.45 4.68 -7.97
N TRP A 6 4.40 3.50 -8.58
CA TRP A 6 5.11 3.21 -9.81
C TRP A 6 4.12 2.76 -10.88
N GLU A 7 4.41 3.09 -12.13
CA GLU A 7 3.61 2.72 -13.29
C GLU A 7 4.53 2.15 -14.38
N SER A 8 4.09 1.08 -15.03
CA SER A 8 4.81 0.52 -16.16
C SER A 8 4.81 1.48 -17.34
N LYS A 9 5.80 1.35 -18.22
CA LYS A 9 5.93 2.22 -19.41
C LYS A 9 4.71 2.17 -20.33
N ASP A 10 4.01 1.04 -20.38
CA ASP A 10 2.79 0.84 -21.16
C ASP A 10 1.51 1.32 -20.44
N GLY A 11 1.60 1.77 -19.19
CA GLY A 11 0.48 2.25 -18.37
C GLY A 11 -0.49 1.15 -17.90
N LEU A 12 -0.21 -0.13 -18.20
CA LEU A 12 -1.13 -1.23 -17.90
C LEU A 12 -0.96 -1.80 -16.49
N THR A 13 0.21 -1.58 -15.88
CA THR A 13 0.52 -2.05 -14.53
C THR A 13 0.78 -0.87 -13.62
N ILE A 14 0.02 -0.80 -12.52
CA ILE A 14 0.20 0.19 -11.47
C ILE A 14 0.59 -0.55 -10.20
N ASN A 15 1.65 -0.09 -9.55
CA ASN A 15 2.03 -0.52 -8.22
C ASN A 15 1.81 0.64 -7.23
N ALA A 16 0.83 0.49 -6.35
CA ALA A 16 0.58 1.41 -5.25
C ALA A 16 1.15 0.82 -3.95
N ILE A 17 2.02 1.57 -3.29
CA ILE A 17 2.74 1.13 -2.10
C ILE A 17 2.29 1.99 -0.91
N TYR A 18 1.81 1.34 0.13
CA TYR A 18 1.33 1.98 1.35
C TYR A 18 2.20 1.55 2.52
N TYR A 19 2.71 2.52 3.28
CA TYR A 19 3.54 2.25 4.44
C TYR A 19 2.72 2.38 5.71
N PHE A 20 2.79 1.33 6.53
CA PHE A 20 2.13 1.25 7.82
C PHE A 20 3.20 1.30 8.92
N ALA A 21 2.87 1.90 10.06
CA ALA A 21 3.78 1.94 11.20
C ALA A 21 4.11 0.53 11.72
N ASP A 22 3.13 -0.38 11.68
CA ASP A 22 3.27 -1.76 12.14
C ASP A 22 2.19 -2.69 11.52
N MET A 23 2.30 -3.98 11.82
CA MET A 23 1.33 -5.00 11.39
C MET A 23 -0.06 -4.84 12.01
N SER A 24 -0.18 -4.17 13.16
CA SER A 24 -1.47 -3.90 13.80
C SER A 24 -2.28 -2.89 12.96
N ALA A 25 -1.64 -1.84 12.47
CA ALA A 25 -2.25 -0.86 11.56
C ALA A 25 -2.71 -1.52 10.24
N LEU A 26 -1.90 -2.40 9.65
CA LEU A 26 -2.30 -3.16 8.46
C LEU A 26 -3.49 -4.10 8.76
N THR A 27 -3.48 -4.77 9.90
CA THR A 27 -4.59 -5.64 10.33
C THR A 27 -5.89 -4.87 10.51
N LYS A 28 -5.83 -3.65 11.07
CA LYS A 28 -6.99 -2.75 11.19
C LYS A 28 -7.57 -2.41 9.81
N LEU A 29 -6.73 -2.08 8.83
CA LEU A 29 -7.18 -1.84 7.45
C LEU A 29 -7.85 -3.07 6.84
N GLY A 30 -7.27 -4.26 7.03
CA GLY A 30 -7.85 -5.52 6.53
C GLY A 30 -9.24 -5.82 7.10
N ARG A 31 -9.52 -5.38 8.33
CA ARG A 31 -10.82 -5.57 9.02
C ARG A 31 -11.82 -4.44 8.77
N PHE A 32 -11.36 -3.29 8.29
CA PHE A 32 -12.22 -2.13 8.05
C PHE A 32 -13.29 -2.44 7.00
N SER A 33 -14.56 -2.19 7.34
CA SER A 33 -15.73 -2.59 6.55
C SER A 33 -15.66 -2.08 5.12
N ASP A 34 -15.34 -0.80 4.95
CA ASP A 34 -15.38 -0.15 3.64
C ASP A 34 -14.24 -0.65 2.76
N HIS A 35 -13.07 -0.92 3.36
CA HIS A 35 -11.96 -1.55 2.66
C HIS A 35 -12.34 -2.97 2.19
N ARG A 36 -13.00 -3.77 3.02
CA ARG A 36 -13.49 -5.10 2.63
C ARG A 36 -14.53 -5.02 1.52
N THR A 37 -15.48 -4.10 1.61
CA THR A 37 -16.50 -3.86 0.58
C THR A 37 -15.87 -3.46 -0.73
N ALA A 38 -14.92 -2.52 -0.72
CA ALA A 38 -14.17 -2.13 -1.91
C ALA A 38 -13.37 -3.31 -2.47
N LYS A 39 -12.66 -4.07 -1.63
CA LYS A 39 -11.85 -5.22 -2.07
C LYS A 39 -12.68 -6.38 -2.61
N SER A 40 -13.93 -6.55 -2.18
CA SER A 40 -14.84 -7.54 -2.77
C SER A 40 -15.26 -7.23 -4.21
N GLN A 41 -15.02 -6.01 -4.66
CA GLN A 41 -15.47 -5.49 -5.96
C GLN A 41 -14.32 -5.23 -6.95
N VAL A 42 -13.10 -5.69 -6.61
CA VAL A 42 -11.87 -5.47 -7.38
C VAL A 42 -11.98 -5.80 -8.86
N ASP A 43 -12.71 -6.86 -9.22
CA ASP A 43 -12.89 -7.30 -10.61
C ASP A 43 -13.66 -6.29 -11.48
N ARG A 44 -14.33 -5.30 -10.86
CA ARG A 44 -14.95 -4.18 -11.59
C ARG A 44 -13.92 -3.23 -12.20
N TRP A 45 -12.72 -3.17 -11.64
CA TRP A 45 -11.71 -2.16 -11.99
C TRP A 45 -10.39 -2.77 -12.45
N TYR A 46 -10.06 -3.98 -12.02
CA TYR A 46 -8.79 -4.63 -12.31
C TYR A 46 -9.01 -5.92 -13.09
N LYS A 47 -8.16 -6.16 -14.11
CA LYS A 47 -8.09 -7.46 -14.81
C LYS A 47 -7.41 -8.54 -13.96
N GLY A 48 -6.72 -8.13 -12.89
CA GLY A 48 -6.02 -8.96 -11.93
C GLY A 48 -5.16 -8.08 -11.03
N TYR A 49 -4.88 -8.54 -9.82
CA TYR A 49 -4.00 -7.82 -8.90
C TYR A 49 -3.29 -8.79 -7.95
N ARG A 50 -2.26 -8.27 -7.28
CA ARG A 50 -1.50 -8.97 -6.24
C ARG A 50 -1.28 -8.01 -5.09
N VAL A 51 -1.32 -8.51 -3.87
CA VAL A 51 -0.88 -7.78 -2.68
C VAL A 51 0.35 -8.48 -2.15
N ILE A 52 1.41 -7.72 -1.95
CA ILE A 52 2.64 -8.17 -1.31
C ILE A 52 2.77 -7.37 -0.02
N VAL A 53 2.99 -8.06 1.09
CA VAL A 53 3.25 -7.44 2.40
C VAL A 53 4.71 -7.68 2.74
N THR A 54 5.43 -6.59 3.01
CA THR A 54 6.87 -6.60 3.31
C THR A 54 7.13 -5.84 4.59
N GLU A 55 8.12 -6.28 5.36
CA GLU A 55 8.70 -5.54 6.48
C GLU A 55 9.89 -4.72 6.00
N VAL A 56 9.91 -3.41 6.30
CA VAL A 56 11.07 -2.55 6.02
C VAL A 56 11.99 -2.63 7.22
N THR A 57 13.12 -3.30 7.06
CA THR A 57 14.09 -3.52 8.16
C THR A 57 15.16 -2.42 8.25
N ALA A 58 15.35 -1.65 7.18
CA ALA A 58 16.26 -0.51 7.12
C ALA A 58 15.89 0.41 5.95
N THR A 59 16.22 1.70 6.09
CA THR A 59 16.09 2.71 5.03
C THR A 59 17.38 3.50 4.96
N TYR A 60 17.86 3.79 3.75
CA TYR A 60 19.08 4.56 3.50
C TYR A 60 18.78 5.74 2.58
N GLY A 61 19.53 6.84 2.74
CA GLY A 61 19.35 8.07 1.97
C GLY A 61 18.78 9.22 2.81
N ASN A 62 18.38 10.31 2.13
CA ASN A 62 17.92 11.55 2.76
C ASN A 62 16.46 11.90 2.46
N MET A 63 15.69 10.95 1.91
CA MET A 63 14.26 11.14 1.75
C MET A 63 13.55 11.04 3.11
N PRO A 64 12.52 11.85 3.37
CA PRO A 64 11.74 11.79 4.61
C PRO A 64 11.23 10.37 4.90
N HIS A 65 11.23 9.97 6.17
CA HIS A 65 10.84 8.62 6.57
C HIS A 65 9.39 8.32 6.17
N ILE A 66 9.19 7.22 5.44
CA ILE A 66 7.93 6.94 4.74
C ILE A 66 6.77 6.61 5.69
N ALA A 67 7.07 6.26 6.94
CA ALA A 67 6.07 6.01 7.99
C ALA A 67 6.01 7.10 9.08
N ALA A 68 6.80 8.17 9.00
CA ALA A 68 6.70 9.25 9.98
C ALA A 68 5.44 10.08 9.71
N GLY A 69 4.37 9.79 10.46
CA GLY A 69 3.48 10.87 10.88
C GLY A 69 4.30 11.91 11.63
N GLU A 70 3.91 13.17 11.48
CA GLU A 70 4.54 14.35 12.10
C GLU A 70 4.99 14.06 13.55
N LEU A 71 6.24 14.44 13.86
CA LEU A 71 6.74 14.58 15.23
C LEU A 71 6.12 15.82 15.89
#